data_AF-A0A534L7A6-F1
#
_entry.id   AF-A0A534L7A6-F1
#
_cell.length_a   1.000
_cell.length_b   1.000
_cell.length_c   1.000
_cell.angle_alpha   90.00
_cell.angle_beta   90.00
_cell.angle_gamma   90.00
#
_symmetry.space_group_name_H-M   'P 1'
#
loop_
_entity.id
_entity.type
_entity.pdbx_description
1 polymer ?
#
loop_
_entity_poly.entity_id
_entity_poly.type
_entity_poly.pdbx_seq_one_letter_code
_entity_poly.pdbx_strand_id
1 'polypeptide(L)'
;MATKGKLGDPGTREHPWHLKTPSGTSEFQAFRDEKLDPPALVVKSGSTELRYHLRCINDLHQMLKSNGDWMLLGSADEQKPAADGTVEAWGRSPKNPVGGWYGLKKGLRGRFGMYVPPVLEALHLAEVEHNPKNNRMRAL
;
A
#
# COMPACT_ATOMS: atom_id res chain seq x y z
N MET A 1 7.68 -0.21 -30.33
CA MET A 1 6.89 1.01 -30.46
C MET A 1 6.38 1.38 -29.08
N ALA A 2 6.88 2.47 -28.50
CA ALA A 2 6.49 2.92 -27.17
C ALA A 2 5.27 3.84 -27.29
N THR A 3 4.12 3.40 -26.78
CA THR A 3 2.91 4.24 -26.71
C THR A 3 2.83 4.95 -25.37
N LYS A 4 3.00 6.28 -25.43
CA LYS A 4 2.28 7.36 -24.71
C LYS A 4 2.09 7.23 -23.20
N GLY A 5 2.63 8.21 -22.47
CA GLY A 5 2.34 8.44 -21.06
C GLY A 5 0.96 9.08 -20.77
N LYS A 6 0.59 8.94 -19.48
CA LYS A 6 -0.51 9.53 -18.69
C LYS A 6 -1.95 9.10 -19.02
N LEU A 7 -2.45 8.13 -18.24
CA LEU A 7 -3.82 8.13 -17.71
C LEU A 7 -3.71 7.99 -16.18
N GLY A 8 -4.02 9.05 -15.41
CA GLY A 8 -4.19 8.96 -13.96
C GLY A 8 -5.59 8.47 -13.67
N ASP A 9 -5.74 7.15 -13.53
CA ASP A 9 -6.98 6.37 -13.64
C ASP A 9 -6.56 4.90 -13.89
N PRO A 10 -7.48 3.94 -14.01
CA PRO A 10 -8.41 3.46 -13.01
C PRO A 10 -7.73 2.38 -12.15
N GLY A 11 -8.16 2.26 -10.90
CA GLY A 11 -7.88 1.10 -10.05
C GLY A 11 -9.18 0.42 -9.72
N THR A 12 -9.79 -0.19 -10.73
CA THR A 12 -11.05 -0.93 -10.61
C THR A 12 -10.80 -2.40 -10.86
N ARG A 13 -11.79 -3.24 -10.58
CA ARG A 13 -11.68 -4.69 -10.77
C ARG A 13 -11.45 -5.06 -12.24
N GLU A 14 -12.08 -4.32 -13.16
CA GLU A 14 -12.00 -4.49 -14.61
C GLU A 14 -10.71 -3.92 -15.18
N HIS A 15 -10.22 -2.84 -14.58
CA HIS A 15 -8.98 -2.16 -14.96
C HIS A 15 -8.10 -1.97 -13.72
N PRO A 16 -7.42 -3.03 -13.26
CA PRO A 16 -6.56 -2.92 -12.09
C PRO A 16 -5.27 -2.16 -12.43
N TRP A 17 -4.67 -1.56 -11.41
CA TRP A 17 -3.28 -1.10 -11.52
C TRP A 17 -2.35 -2.30 -11.65
N HIS A 18 -1.36 -2.20 -12.54
CA HIS A 18 -0.25 -3.12 -12.64
C HIS A 18 1.00 -2.43 -12.07
N LEU A 19 1.46 -2.89 -10.91
CA LEU A 19 2.47 -2.22 -10.09
C LEU A 19 3.63 -3.15 -9.79
N LYS A 20 4.73 -2.57 -9.32
CA LYS A 20 5.89 -3.29 -8.80
C LYS A 20 6.05 -3.06 -7.31
N THR A 21 6.59 -4.04 -6.60
CA THR A 21 7.04 -3.83 -5.22
C THR A 21 8.07 -2.70 -5.18
N PRO A 22 8.25 -2.01 -4.04
CA PRO A 22 9.17 -0.87 -3.95
C PRO A 22 10.58 -1.18 -4.46
N SER A 23 11.09 -2.39 -4.22
CA SER A 23 12.38 -2.87 -4.73
C SER A 23 12.45 -3.12 -6.24
N GLY A 24 11.32 -3.10 -6.96
CA GLY A 24 11.21 -3.42 -8.38
C GLY A 24 11.27 -4.93 -8.70
N THR A 25 11.36 -5.81 -7.70
CA THR A 25 11.66 -7.25 -7.91
C THR A 25 10.44 -8.11 -8.21
N SER A 26 9.22 -7.63 -7.94
CA SER A 26 8.00 -8.42 -8.16
C SER A 26 6.87 -7.54 -8.64
N GLU A 27 6.07 -8.07 -9.55
CA GLU A 27 4.88 -7.41 -10.09
C GLU A 27 3.62 -7.90 -9.36
N PHE A 28 2.66 -7.00 -9.22
CA PHE A 28 1.36 -7.30 -8.63
C PHE A 28 0.27 -6.43 -9.26
N GLN A 29 -0.98 -6.85 -9.09
CA GLN A 29 -2.14 -6.05 -9.45
C GLN A 29 -2.80 -5.50 -8.19
N ALA A 30 -3.35 -4.29 -8.28
CA ALA A 30 -4.15 -3.72 -7.21
C ALA A 30 -5.39 -3.00 -7.74
N PHE A 31 -6.50 -3.07 -7.02
CA PHE A 31 -7.73 -2.37 -7.37
C PHE A 31 -8.60 -2.09 -6.16
N ARG A 32 -9.43 -1.06 -6.26
CA ARG A 32 -10.45 -0.73 -5.28
C ARG A 32 -11.67 -1.61 -5.52
N ASP A 33 -12.25 -2.10 -4.43
CA ASP A 33 -13.51 -2.82 -4.45
C ASP A 33 -14.43 -2.30 -3.35
N GLU A 34 -15.34 -1.41 -3.75
CA GLU A 34 -16.33 -0.79 -2.89
C GLU A 34 -17.52 -1.72 -2.57
N LYS A 35 -17.62 -2.87 -3.27
CA LYS A 35 -18.70 -3.84 -3.07
C LYS A 35 -18.38 -4.85 -1.96
N LEU A 36 -17.13 -4.91 -1.50
CA LEU A 36 -16.75 -5.71 -0.34
C LEU A 36 -17.23 -5.04 0.95
N ASP A 37 -17.47 -5.85 1.99
CA ASP A 37 -17.79 -5.38 3.32
C ASP A 37 -16.74 -5.88 4.33
N PRO A 38 -15.87 -5.00 4.85
CA PRO A 38 -15.76 -3.58 4.53
C PRO A 38 -15.16 -3.34 3.13
N PRO A 39 -15.35 -2.14 2.52
CA PRO A 39 -14.72 -1.76 1.27
C PRO A 39 -13.20 -1.95 1.33
N ALA A 40 -12.61 -2.50 0.28
CA ALA A 40 -11.21 -2.90 0.30
C ALA A 40 -10.39 -2.44 -0.90
N LEU A 41 -9.12 -2.16 -0.64
CA LEU A 41 -8.05 -2.24 -1.64
C LEU A 41 -7.63 -3.71 -1.73
N VAL A 42 -7.85 -4.32 -2.90
CA VAL A 42 -7.47 -5.70 -3.19
C VAL A 42 -6.11 -5.69 -3.89
N VAL A 43 -5.23 -6.59 -3.45
CA VAL A 43 -3.88 -6.78 -4.01
C VAL A 43 -3.73 -8.24 -4.41
N LYS A 44 -3.36 -8.49 -5.66
CA LYS A 44 -3.11 -9.83 -6.22
C LYS A 44 -1.64 -9.97 -6.63
N SER A 45 -0.94 -10.88 -5.95
CA SER A 45 0.47 -11.22 -6.20
C SER A 45 0.59 -12.73 -6.43
N GLY A 46 0.67 -13.14 -7.70
CA GLY A 46 0.55 -14.56 -8.07
C GLY A 46 -0.82 -15.13 -7.67
N SER A 47 -0.83 -16.26 -6.95
CA SER A 47 -2.05 -16.87 -6.41
C SER A 47 -2.54 -16.23 -5.10
N THR A 48 -1.79 -15.29 -4.54
CA THR A 48 -2.10 -14.69 -3.24
C THR A 48 -2.92 -13.42 -3.43
N GLU A 49 -4.07 -13.35 -2.76
CA GLU A 49 -4.88 -12.15 -2.65
C GLU A 49 -4.84 -11.62 -1.22
N LEU A 50 -4.32 -10.40 -1.06
CA LEU A 50 -4.36 -9.60 0.16
C LEU A 50 -5.47 -8.55 0.03
N ARG A 51 -6.02 -8.14 1.17
CA ARG A 51 -7.06 -7.11 1.22
C ARG A 51 -6.77 -6.16 2.36
N TYR A 52 -6.83 -4.87 2.07
CA TYR A 52 -6.71 -3.80 3.04
C TYR A 52 -7.99 -2.98 3.03
N HIS A 53 -8.42 -2.46 4.19
CA HIS A 53 -9.48 -1.46 4.23
C HIS A 53 -9.22 -0.35 3.20
N LEU A 54 -10.19 -0.04 2.34
CA LEU A 54 -10.01 0.88 1.21
C LEU A 54 -9.60 2.29 1.66
N ARG A 55 -10.10 2.73 2.82
CA ARG A 55 -9.75 4.01 3.44
C ARG A 55 -8.25 4.17 3.74
N CYS A 56 -7.48 3.08 3.75
CA CYS A 56 -6.04 3.12 3.99
C CYS A 56 -5.30 4.06 3.03
N ILE A 57 -5.78 4.23 1.80
CA ILE A 57 -5.18 5.15 0.82
C ILE A 57 -5.20 6.59 1.36
N ASN A 58 -6.37 7.04 1.81
CA ASN A 58 -6.56 8.39 2.31
C ASN A 58 -5.92 8.56 3.69
N ASP A 59 -6.12 7.61 4.59
CA ASP A 59 -5.57 7.69 5.94
C ASP A 59 -4.04 7.68 5.93
N LEU A 60 -3.41 6.87 5.07
CA LEU A 60 -1.95 6.83 4.93
C LEU A 60 -1.43 8.17 4.39
N HIS A 61 -2.10 8.73 3.37
CA HIS A 61 -1.72 10.04 2.83
C HIS A 61 -1.79 11.14 3.89
N GLN A 62 -2.88 11.20 4.66
CA GLN A 62 -3.02 12.19 5.74
C GLN A 62 -1.96 12.01 6.84
N MET A 63 -1.66 10.76 7.20
CA MET A 63 -0.60 10.47 8.16
C MET A 63 0.77 10.95 7.65
N LEU A 64 1.10 10.67 6.39
CA LEU A 64 2.36 11.12 5.79
C LEU A 64 2.46 12.64 5.70
N LYS A 65 1.35 13.34 5.40
CA LYS A 65 1.30 14.81 5.46
C LYS A 65 1.56 15.34 6.85
N SER A 66 0.98 14.71 7.88
CA SER A 66 1.22 15.08 9.26
C SER A 66 2.66 14.76 9.71
N ASN A 67 3.28 13.72 9.16
CA ASN A 67 4.68 13.38 9.42
C ASN A 67 5.63 14.41 8.78
N GLY A 68 5.32 14.90 7.59
CA GLY A 68 6.05 15.98 6.91
C GLY A 68 7.42 15.61 6.34
N ASP A 69 7.88 14.38 6.54
CA ASP A 69 9.17 13.87 6.04
C ASP A 69 9.06 12.42 5.53
N TRP A 70 10.17 11.88 5.04
CA TRP A 70 10.34 10.50 4.63
C TRP A 70 10.17 9.51 5.79
N MET A 71 9.34 8.50 5.58
CA MET A 71 9.09 7.41 6.53
C MET A 71 9.52 6.07 5.93
N LEU A 72 10.22 5.24 6.70
CA LEU A 72 10.62 3.90 6.27
C LEU A 72 9.39 3.02 6.01
N LEU A 73 9.42 2.23 4.94
CA LEU A 73 8.32 1.33 4.60
C LEU A 73 8.19 0.17 5.60
N GLY A 74 9.32 -0.43 6.00
CA GLY A 74 9.38 -1.42 7.08
C GLY A 74 8.57 -2.70 6.87
N SER A 75 8.29 -3.07 5.61
CA SER A 75 7.41 -4.20 5.28
C SER A 75 7.72 -5.47 6.07
N ALA A 76 6.67 -6.05 6.66
CA ALA A 76 6.76 -7.29 7.43
C ALA A 76 5.48 -8.12 7.27
N ASP A 77 5.63 -9.44 7.26
CA ASP A 77 4.49 -10.37 7.32
C ASP A 77 3.68 -10.19 8.62
N GLU A 78 2.43 -10.67 8.66
CA GLU A 78 1.57 -10.60 9.85
C GLU A 78 2.22 -11.24 11.09
N GLN A 79 2.97 -12.32 10.90
CA GLN A 79 3.59 -13.10 11.98
C GLN A 79 4.91 -12.49 12.47
N LYS A 80 5.45 -11.47 11.78
CA LYS A 80 6.72 -10.84 12.13
C LYS A 80 6.47 -9.48 12.78
N PRO A 81 7.28 -9.07 13.76
CA PRO A 81 7.22 -7.71 14.28
C PRO A 81 7.54 -6.71 13.15
N ALA A 82 6.81 -5.59 13.15
CA ALA A 82 7.18 -4.44 12.33
C ALA A 82 8.07 -3.52 13.16
N ALA A 83 9.08 -2.94 12.54
CA ALA A 83 9.93 -1.96 13.21
C ALA A 83 9.13 -0.69 13.51
N ASP A 84 9.29 -0.15 14.72
CA ASP A 84 8.62 1.08 15.13
C ASP A 84 9.01 2.26 14.22
N GLY A 85 8.10 3.21 14.06
CA GLY A 85 8.30 4.37 13.19
C GLY A 85 8.24 4.07 11.68
N THR A 86 7.76 2.89 11.29
CA THR A 86 7.58 2.51 9.87
C THR A 86 6.12 2.56 9.42
N VAL A 87 5.92 2.69 8.11
CA VAL A 87 4.60 2.62 7.47
C VAL A 87 3.89 1.30 7.80
N GLU A 88 4.64 0.20 7.79
CA GLU A 88 4.11 -1.12 8.19
C GLU A 88 3.66 -1.15 9.65
N ALA A 89 4.43 -0.58 10.58
CA ALA A 89 4.04 -0.51 11.99
C ALA A 89 2.79 0.36 12.20
N TRP A 90 2.70 1.50 11.49
CA TRP A 90 1.50 2.33 11.51
C TRP A 90 0.27 1.58 10.96
N GLY A 91 0.42 0.83 9.87
CA GLY A 91 -0.66 0.08 9.22
C GLY A 91 -1.28 -1.05 10.07
N ARG A 92 -0.63 -1.41 11.18
CA ARG A 92 -1.09 -2.42 12.15
C ARG A 92 -1.29 -1.88 13.56
N SER A 93 -1.15 -0.56 13.75
CA SER A 93 -1.17 0.08 15.07
C SER A 93 -2.59 0.23 15.62
N PRO A 94 -2.83 -0.02 16.92
CA PRO A 94 -4.11 0.29 17.56
C PRO A 94 -4.41 1.80 17.62
N LYS A 95 -3.42 2.66 17.32
CA LYS A 95 -3.55 4.12 17.31
C LYS A 95 -3.91 4.68 15.92
N ASN A 96 -3.99 3.84 14.90
CA ASN A 96 -4.40 4.30 13.57
C ASN A 96 -5.93 4.48 13.49
N PRO A 97 -6.46 5.16 12.46
CA PRO A 97 -7.89 5.44 12.33
C PRO A 97 -8.85 4.23 12.34
N VAL A 98 -8.36 3.00 12.13
CA VAL A 98 -9.16 1.76 12.19
C VAL A 98 -8.95 0.97 13.48
N GLY A 99 -8.11 1.47 14.40
CA GLY A 99 -7.88 0.84 15.70
C GLY A 99 -7.13 -0.49 15.65
N GLY A 100 -6.35 -0.75 14.58
CA GLY A 100 -5.64 -2.02 14.44
C GLY A 100 -5.11 -2.27 13.03
N TRP A 101 -5.40 -3.45 12.48
CA TRP A 101 -4.90 -3.83 11.16
C TRP A 101 -5.76 -3.22 10.05
N TYR A 102 -5.13 -2.53 9.09
CA TYR A 102 -5.79 -2.28 7.81
C TYR A 102 -5.98 -3.58 7.03
N GLY A 103 -5.09 -4.56 7.21
CA GLY A 103 -5.20 -5.89 6.59
C GLY A 103 -6.41 -6.67 7.10
N LEU A 104 -7.26 -7.10 6.18
CA LEU A 104 -8.56 -7.70 6.49
C LEU A 104 -8.49 -9.23 6.63
N LYS A 105 -7.68 -9.89 5.81
CA LYS A 105 -7.62 -11.36 5.74
C LYS A 105 -6.63 -11.93 6.75
N LYS A 106 -7.13 -12.70 7.72
CA LYS A 106 -6.30 -13.40 8.73
C LYS A 106 -5.23 -14.27 8.04
N GLY A 107 -4.00 -14.20 8.53
CA GLY A 107 -2.83 -14.84 7.93
C GLY A 107 -2.18 -14.04 6.79
N LEU A 108 -2.83 -12.97 6.31
CA LEU A 108 -2.39 -12.09 5.22
C LEU A 108 -2.64 -10.61 5.54
N ARG A 109 -2.56 -10.21 6.81
CA ARG A 109 -2.80 -8.81 7.23
C ARG A 109 -1.60 -7.88 7.08
N GLY A 110 -0.39 -8.44 7.05
CA GLY A 110 0.85 -7.69 6.93
C GLY A 110 1.17 -7.25 5.50
N ARG A 111 2.45 -6.95 5.26
CA ARG A 111 2.99 -6.43 3.99
C ARG A 111 2.29 -5.14 3.53
N PHE A 112 1.72 -4.39 4.47
CA PHE A 112 1.10 -3.11 4.21
C PHE A 112 2.10 -2.13 3.57
N GLY A 113 3.32 -2.05 4.14
CA GLY A 113 4.42 -1.23 3.62
C GLY A 113 5.04 -1.76 2.32
N MET A 114 4.61 -2.93 1.82
CA MET A 114 5.04 -3.45 0.51
C MET A 114 4.07 -3.07 -0.60
N TYR A 115 2.77 -3.19 -0.35
CA TYR A 115 1.77 -3.11 -1.42
C TYR A 115 0.99 -1.81 -1.47
N VAL A 116 0.81 -1.12 -0.34
CA VAL A 116 0.06 0.14 -0.31
C VAL A 116 0.88 1.34 -0.83
N PRO A 117 2.19 1.48 -0.54
CA PRO A 117 2.97 2.63 -1.04
C PRO A 117 2.97 2.78 -2.57
N PRO A 118 3.21 1.74 -3.39
CA PRO A 118 3.15 1.88 -4.85
C PRO A 118 1.77 2.30 -5.37
N VAL A 119 0.69 2.01 -4.63
CA VAL A 119 -0.65 2.48 -4.97
C VAL A 119 -0.78 3.99 -4.75
N LEU A 120 -0.25 4.54 -3.65
CA LEU A 120 -0.26 5.98 -3.42
C LEU A 120 0.60 6.72 -4.45
N GLU A 121 1.72 6.14 -4.85
CA GLU A 121 2.57 6.67 -5.92
C GLU A 121 1.84 6.71 -7.27
N ALA A 122 1.18 5.61 -7.66
CA ALA A 122 0.39 5.57 -8.90
C ALA A 122 -0.74 6.60 -8.91
N LEU A 123 -1.28 6.91 -7.73
CA LEU A 123 -2.30 7.93 -7.51
C LEU A 123 -1.76 9.36 -7.40
N HIS A 124 -0.44 9.56 -7.51
CA HIS A 124 0.21 10.86 -7.34
C HIS A 124 -0.11 11.49 -5.97
N LEU A 125 -0.19 10.67 -4.92
CA LEU A 125 -0.38 11.10 -3.53
C LEU A 125 0.92 11.08 -2.73
N ALA A 126 1.88 10.25 -3.13
CA ALA A 126 3.15 10.09 -2.41
C ALA A 126 4.30 9.84 -3.38
N GLU A 127 5.52 10.10 -2.92
CA GLU A 127 6.75 9.63 -3.55
C GLU A 127 7.24 8.39 -2.82
N VAL A 128 7.75 7.39 -3.55
CA VAL A 128 8.31 6.16 -2.99
C VAL A 128 9.73 5.95 -3.51
N GLU A 129 10.63 5.52 -2.63
CA GLU A 129 11.98 5.13 -3.05
C GLU A 129 11.99 3.72 -3.66
N HIS A 130 12.86 3.54 -4.66
CA HIS A 130 13.03 2.27 -5.38
C HIS A 130 14.46 1.70 -5.26
N ASN A 131 14.96 1.62 -4.03
CA ASN A 131 16.21 0.96 -3.67
C ASN A 131 16.01 -0.55 -3.44
N PRO A 132 17.09 -1.35 -3.44
CA PRO A 132 17.01 -2.78 -3.12
C PRO A 132 16.47 -3.09 -1.71
N LYS A 133 16.65 -2.17 -0.75
CA LYS A 133 16.19 -2.31 0.64
C LYS A 133 16.02 -0.94 1.30
N ASN A 134 15.36 -0.92 2.46
CA ASN A 134 15.16 0.28 3.29
C ASN A 134 14.50 1.45 2.56
N ASN A 135 13.59 1.13 1.63
CA ASN A 135 12.79 2.13 0.93
C ASN A 135 11.97 2.96 1.91
N ARG A 136 11.76 4.21 1.53
CA ARG A 136 10.94 5.18 2.25
C ARG A 136 9.83 5.71 1.36
N MET A 137 8.86 6.39 1.96
CA MET A 137 7.87 7.19 1.25
C MET A 137 7.60 8.51 1.98
N ARG A 138 7.10 9.50 1.25
CA ARG A 138 6.56 10.75 1.81
C ARG A 138 5.36 11.25 1.02
N ALA A 139 4.51 12.07 1.61
CA ALA A 139 3.38 12.68 0.93
C ALA A 139 3.81 13.75 -0.08
N LEU A 140 3.00 13.91 -1.12
CA LEU A 140 2.98 15.07 -2.04
C LEU A 140 2.07 16.20 -1.53
#